data_AF-A0A2R6VY16-F1
#
_entry.id   AF-A0A2R6VY16-F1
#
_cell.length_a   1.000
_cell.length_b   1.000
_cell.length_c   1.000
_cell.angle_alpha   90.00
_cell.angle_beta   90.00
_cell.angle_gamma   90.00
#
_symmetry.space_group_name_H-M   'P 1'
#
loop_
_entity.id
_entity.type
_entity.pdbx_description
1 polymer ?
#
loop_
_entity_poly.entity_id
_entity_poly.type
_entity_poly.pdbx_seq_one_letter_code
_entity_poly.pdbx_strand_id
1 'polypeptide(L)'
;MTFYYRPTVTEAFSSVQYIMTEVNFGWLIGSVHRWSASMMVLMMILHIFRVYLTGGFKKPRELTCVTSVILAVLTVSFGVTGYSLPWDQIGYWAVKIVTGVPEAIPIIGSPL
;
A
#
# COMPACT_ATOMS: atom_id res chain seq x y z
N MET A 1 -3.46 -3.51 -14.73
CA MET A 1 -4.76 -3.56 -14.04
C MET A 1 -5.60 -2.30 -14.31
N THR A 2 -5.00 -1.11 -14.32
CA THR A 2 -5.69 0.19 -14.46
C THR A 2 -6.57 0.33 -15.72
N PHE A 3 -6.20 -0.28 -16.85
CA PHE A 3 -6.99 -0.21 -18.09
C PHE A 3 -8.40 -0.82 -17.98
N TYR A 4 -8.61 -1.76 -17.07
CA TYR A 4 -9.88 -2.48 -16.90
C TYR A 4 -10.58 -2.16 -15.57
N TYR A 5 -9.89 -1.46 -14.65
CA TYR A 5 -10.42 -1.12 -13.34
C TYR A 5 -11.35 0.09 -13.42
N ARG A 6 -12.52 0.00 -12.79
CA ARG A 6 -13.48 1.11 -12.69
C ARG A 6 -13.50 1.68 -11.27
N PRO A 7 -13.08 2.94 -11.05
CA PRO A 7 -13.01 3.54 -9.73
C PRO A 7 -14.36 4.10 -9.26
N THR A 8 -15.42 3.29 -9.31
CA THR A 8 -16.76 3.64 -8.79
C THR A 8 -17.15 2.62 -7.72
N VAL A 9 -17.74 3.07 -6.60
CA VAL A 9 -18.06 2.20 -5.44
C VAL A 9 -18.91 0.98 -5.83
N THR A 10 -19.82 1.16 -6.81
CA THR A 10 -20.72 0.12 -7.30
C THR A 10 -20.06 -0.87 -8.25
N GLU A 11 -19.00 -0.48 -8.97
CA GLU A 11 -18.36 -1.33 -10.01
C GLU A 11 -16.92 -1.73 -9.66
N ALA A 12 -16.33 -1.22 -8.58
CA ALA A 12 -14.95 -1.49 -8.20
C ALA A 12 -14.70 -3.00 -8.01
N PHE A 13 -15.54 -3.64 -7.19
CA PHE A 13 -15.42 -5.08 -6.93
C PHE A 13 -15.67 -5.93 -8.19
N SER A 14 -16.72 -5.62 -8.96
CA SER A 14 -17.05 -6.37 -10.18
C SER A 14 -16.00 -6.20 -11.27
N SER A 15 -15.37 -5.02 -11.38
CA SER A 15 -14.27 -4.76 -12.32
C SER A 15 -13.02 -5.57 -11.97
N VAL A 16 -12.70 -5.74 -10.68
CA VAL A 16 -11.60 -6.61 -10.24
C VAL A 16 -11.91 -8.09 -10.54
N GLN A 17 -13.15 -8.54 -10.31
CA GLN A 17 -13.56 -9.89 -10.70
C GLN A 17 -13.43 -10.12 -12.20
N TYR A 18 -13.90 -9.18 -13.02
CA TYR A 18 -13.76 -9.24 -14.48
C TYR A 18 -12.29 -9.39 -14.92
N ILE A 19 -11.37 -8.67 -14.29
CA ILE A 19 -9.93 -8.81 -14.58
C ILE A 19 -9.42 -10.21 -14.21
N MET A 20 -9.91 -10.79 -13.12
CA MET A 20 -9.45 -12.10 -12.65
C MET A 20 -10.04 -13.25 -13.47
N THR A 21 -11.25 -13.12 -14.02
CA THR A 21 -11.97 -14.23 -14.67
C THR A 21 -12.07 -14.13 -16.18
N GLU A 22 -12.27 -12.93 -16.74
CA GLU A 22 -12.61 -12.75 -18.16
C GLU A 22 -11.44 -12.23 -19.00
N VAL A 23 -10.51 -11.48 -18.39
CA VAL A 23 -9.37 -10.91 -19.12
C VAL A 23 -8.29 -11.97 -19.34
N ASN A 24 -7.84 -12.13 -20.59
CA ASN A 24 -6.73 -13.01 -20.94
C ASN A 24 -5.48 -12.67 -20.10
N PHE A 25 -4.96 -13.66 -19.37
CA PHE A 25 -3.86 -13.52 -18.39
C PHE A 25 -4.10 -12.50 -17.27
N GLY A 26 -5.32 -12.00 -17.09
CA GLY A 26 -5.63 -11.02 -16.04
C GLY A 26 -5.43 -11.57 -14.63
N TRP A 27 -5.75 -12.86 -14.41
CA TRP A 27 -5.44 -13.57 -13.17
C TRP A 27 -3.93 -13.59 -12.85
N LEU A 28 -3.08 -13.74 -13.87
CA LEU A 28 -1.62 -13.78 -13.72
C LEU A 28 -1.11 -12.40 -13.31
N ILE A 29 -1.54 -11.35 -14.01
CA ILE A 29 -1.14 -9.97 -13.72
C ILE A 29 -1.63 -9.57 -12.32
N GLY A 30 -2.86 -9.92 -11.96
CA GLY A 30 -3.42 -9.65 -10.63
C GLY A 30 -2.70 -10.40 -9.51
N SER A 31 -2.36 -11.67 -9.74
CA SER A 31 -1.59 -12.47 -8.79
C SER A 31 -0.19 -11.90 -8.62
N VAL A 32 0.54 -11.65 -9.72
CA VAL A 32 1.88 -11.06 -9.68
C VAL A 32 1.86 -9.71 -8.94
N HIS A 33 0.90 -8.84 -9.23
CA HIS A 33 0.80 -7.55 -8.54
C HIS A 33 0.61 -7.73 -7.02
N ARG A 34 -0.25 -8.66 -6.60
CA ARG A 34 -0.47 -8.97 -5.17
C ARG A 34 0.79 -9.55 -4.51
N TRP A 35 1.45 -10.50 -5.16
CA TRP A 35 2.69 -11.09 -4.65
C TRP A 35 3.84 -10.08 -4.59
N SER A 36 3.98 -9.24 -5.62
CA SER A 36 4.99 -8.18 -5.67
C SER A 36 4.78 -7.14 -4.57
N ALA A 37 3.53 -6.78 -4.26
CA ALA A 37 3.24 -5.88 -3.14
C ALA A 37 3.71 -6.48 -1.79
N SER A 38 3.42 -7.76 -1.54
CA SER A 38 3.90 -8.45 -0.33
C SER A 38 5.42 -8.55 -0.26
N MET A 39 6.07 -8.85 -1.39
CA MET A 39 7.53 -8.92 -1.48
C MET A 39 8.18 -7.54 -1.28
N MET A 40 7.56 -6.47 -1.76
CA MET A 40 8.06 -5.10 -1.57
C MET A 40 8.11 -4.73 -0.08
N VAL A 41 7.07 -5.05 0.69
CA VAL A 41 7.03 -4.83 2.14
C VAL A 41 8.06 -5.70 2.87
N LEU A 42 8.19 -6.98 2.49
CA LEU A 42 9.20 -7.88 3.06
C LEU A 42 10.62 -7.34 2.84
N MET A 43 10.93 -6.93 1.59
CA MET A 43 12.24 -6.38 1.24
C MET A 43 12.52 -5.06 1.95
N MET A 44 11.51 -4.21 2.14
CA MET A 44 11.63 -3.00 2.95
C MET A 44 12.03 -3.32 4.40
N ILE A 45 11.39 -4.30 5.03
CA ILE A 45 11.72 -4.72 6.41
C ILE A 45 13.16 -5.24 6.48
N LEU A 46 13.56 -6.12 5.54
CA LEU A 46 14.92 -6.64 5.46
C LEU A 46 15.95 -5.53 5.20
N HIS A 47 15.60 -4.53 4.39
CA HIS A 47 16.46 -3.39 4.11
C HIS A 47 16.68 -2.52 5.35
N ILE A 48 15.63 -2.24 6.13
CA ILE A 48 15.74 -1.51 7.39
C ILE A 48 16.63 -2.28 8.37
N PHE A 49 16.43 -3.59 8.49
CA PHE A 49 17.26 -4.45 9.34
C PHE A 49 18.74 -4.41 8.92
N ARG A 50 19.03 -4.49 7.62
CA ARG A 50 20.40 -4.35 7.08
C ARG A 50 21.01 -2.99 7.43
N VAL A 51 20.26 -1.89 7.23
CA VAL A 51 20.72 -0.53 7.55
C VAL A 51 21.03 -0.42 9.05
N TYR A 52 20.21 -1.03 9.90
CA TYR A 52 20.43 -1.05 11.35
C TYR A 52 21.70 -1.84 11.71
N LEU A 53 21.84 -3.09 11.24
CA LEU A 53 22.99 -3.94 11.56
C LEU A 53 24.32 -3.41 11.02
N THR A 54 24.32 -2.79 9.84
CA THR A 54 25.54 -2.29 9.18
C THR A 54 25.93 -0.88 9.61
N GLY A 55 25.20 -0.25 10.56
CA GLY A 55 25.41 1.14 10.92
C GLY A 55 25.21 2.09 9.74
N GLY A 56 24.30 1.75 8.83
CA GLY A 56 23.94 2.49 7.61
C GLY A 56 23.56 3.95 7.85
N PHE A 57 23.08 4.23 9.06
CA PHE A 57 22.63 5.53 9.55
C PHE A 57 23.76 6.49 9.98
N LYS A 58 25.03 6.05 10.06
CA LYS A 58 26.15 6.91 10.45
C LYS A 58 26.70 7.73 9.26
N LYS A 59 27.31 8.89 9.53
CA LYS A 59 28.09 9.67 8.53
C LYS A 59 29.04 8.76 7.74
N PRO A 60 29.21 8.96 6.42
CA PRO A 60 28.66 10.02 5.56
C PRO A 60 27.30 9.67 4.88
N ARG A 61 26.62 8.59 5.28
CA ARG A 61 25.47 8.02 4.55
C ARG A 61 24.09 8.47 5.06
N GLU A 62 24.04 9.55 5.83
CA GLU A 62 22.81 10.06 6.45
C GLU A 62 21.73 10.38 5.42
N LEU A 63 22.10 11.00 4.28
CA LEU A 63 21.16 11.32 3.20
C LEU A 63 20.50 10.06 2.61
N THR A 64 21.25 8.98 2.43
CA THR A 64 20.72 7.70 1.93
C THR A 64 19.81 7.03 2.96
N CYS A 65 20.09 7.22 4.25
CA CYS A 65 19.21 6.74 5.33
C CYS A 65 17.88 7.50 5.33
N VAL A 66 17.91 8.83 5.19
CA VAL A 66 16.71 9.66 5.14
C VAL A 66 15.85 9.32 3.91
N THR A 67 16.45 9.17 2.73
CA THR A 67 15.70 8.78 1.53
C THR A 67 15.08 7.39 1.69
N SER A 68 15.77 6.45 2.32
CA SER A 68 15.22 5.12 2.64
C SER A 68 13.99 5.19 3.56
N VAL A 69 14.04 6.03 4.61
CA VAL A 69 12.89 6.25 5.50
C VAL A 69 11.69 6.86 4.75
N ILE A 70 11.93 7.86 3.89
CA ILE A 70 10.88 8.47 3.08
C ILE A 70 10.23 7.42 2.16
N LEU A 71 11.05 6.60 1.48
CA LEU A 71 10.54 5.52 0.62
C LEU A 71 9.76 4.46 1.40
N ALA A 72 10.16 4.16 2.63
CA ALA A 72 9.42 3.23 3.49
C ALA A 72 8.01 3.77 3.82
N VAL A 73 7.89 5.05 4.18
CA VAL A 73 6.60 5.70 4.44
C VAL A 73 5.72 5.71 3.18
N LEU A 74 6.28 6.04 2.02
CA LEU A 74 5.56 5.98 0.74
C LEU A 74 5.10 4.57 0.40
N THR A 75 5.92 3.55 0.65
CA THR A 75 5.58 2.14 0.40
C THR A 75 4.38 1.71 1.24
N VAL A 76 4.37 2.04 2.53
CA VAL A 76 3.23 1.74 3.41
C VAL A 76 1.98 2.49 2.96
N SER A 77 2.13 3.77 2.57
CA SER A 77 1.03 4.59 2.08
C SER A 77 0.40 3.99 0.82
N PHE A 78 1.21 3.60 -0.17
CA PHE A 78 0.72 2.91 -1.37
C PHE A 78 0.10 1.54 -1.06
N GLY A 79 0.61 0.81 -0.07
CA GLY A 79 0.04 -0.45 0.38
C GLY A 79 -1.39 -0.29 0.90
N VAL A 80 -1.63 0.72 1.75
CA VAL A 80 -2.97 1.04 2.27
C VAL A 80 -3.91 1.47 1.15
N THR A 81 -3.49 2.42 0.31
CA THR A 81 -4.35 2.92 -0.77
C THR A 81 -4.66 1.82 -1.78
N GLY A 82 -3.66 1.04 -2.19
CA GLY A 82 -3.80 -0.11 -3.09
C GLY A 82 -4.77 -1.17 -2.57
N TYR A 83 -4.76 -1.45 -1.27
CA TYR A 83 -5.65 -2.42 -0.65
C TYR A 83 -7.11 -1.98 -0.60
N SER A 84 -7.37 -0.66 -0.67
CA SER A 84 -8.74 -0.13 -0.68
C SER A 84 -9.46 -0.27 -2.03
N LEU A 85 -8.70 -0.40 -3.15
CA LEU A 85 -9.26 -0.39 -4.52
C LEU A 85 -10.26 -1.53 -4.83
N PRO A 86 -10.07 -2.79 -4.39
CA PRO A 86 -11.04 -3.85 -4.66
C PRO A 86 -12.41 -3.62 -4.02
N TRP A 87 -12.49 -2.71 -3.04
CA TRP A 87 -13.70 -2.38 -2.28
C TRP A 87 -14.41 -3.62 -1.69
N ASP A 88 -13.63 -4.59 -1.25
CA ASP A 88 -14.10 -5.74 -0.48
C ASP A 88 -14.28 -5.37 1.00
N GLN A 89 -14.82 -6.30 1.80
CA GLN A 89 -15.09 -6.04 3.22
C GLN A 89 -13.82 -5.62 3.97
N ILE A 90 -12.67 -6.23 3.67
CA ILE A 90 -11.41 -5.91 4.35
C ILE A 90 -10.89 -4.55 3.90
N GLY A 91 -10.94 -4.22 2.61
CA GLY A 91 -10.57 -2.90 2.09
C GLY A 91 -11.42 -1.78 2.69
N TYR A 92 -12.73 -1.97 2.79
CA TYR A 92 -13.64 -0.99 3.41
C TYR A 92 -13.29 -0.70 4.88
N TRP A 93 -13.12 -1.76 5.70
CA TRP A 93 -12.77 -1.59 7.11
C TRP A 93 -11.37 -1.01 7.29
N ALA A 94 -10.42 -1.38 6.43
CA ALA A 94 -9.08 -0.81 6.45
C ALA A 94 -9.12 0.72 6.24
N VAL A 95 -9.90 1.21 5.26
CA VAL A 95 -10.09 2.65 5.04
C VAL A 95 -10.69 3.31 6.28
N LYS A 96 -11.77 2.75 6.84
CA LYS A 96 -12.42 3.31 8.04
C LYS A 96 -11.47 3.44 9.24
N ILE A 97 -10.58 2.46 9.44
CA ILE A 97 -9.58 2.50 10.50
C ILE A 97 -8.56 3.61 10.22
N VAL A 98 -8.02 3.66 9.01
CA VAL A 98 -6.98 4.62 8.63
C VAL A 98 -7.50 6.06 8.69
N THR A 99 -8.72 6.32 8.22
CA THR A 99 -9.34 7.65 8.31
C THR A 99 -9.76 8.03 9.73
N GLY A 100 -10.00 7.04 10.60
CA GLY A 100 -10.34 7.29 12.01
C GLY A 100 -9.14 7.69 12.89
N VAL A 101 -7.89 7.44 12.45
CA VAL A 101 -6.70 7.80 13.25
C VAL A 101 -6.55 9.33 13.41
N PRO A 102 -6.67 10.16 12.34
CA PRO A 102 -6.68 11.61 12.49
C PRO A 102 -7.85 12.17 13.31
N GLU A 103 -9.04 11.57 13.20
CA GLU A 103 -10.24 11.96 13.98
C GLU A 103 -10.01 11.83 15.49
N ALA A 104 -9.13 10.92 15.93
CA ALA A 104 -8.79 10.72 17.34
C ALA A 104 -7.89 11.82 17.93
N ILE A 105 -7.39 12.76 17.13
CA ILE A 105 -6.50 13.84 17.61
C ILE A 105 -7.35 14.96 18.22
N PRO A 106 -7.25 15.23 19.54
CA PRO A 106 -8.20 16.09 20.28
C PRO A 106 -8.20 17.57 19.87
N ILE A 107 -7.26 18.02 19.04
CA ILE A 107 -7.12 19.40 18.56
C ILE A 107 -7.59 19.55 17.11
N ILE A 108 -7.51 18.50 16.29
CA ILE A 108 -7.67 18.56 14.82
C ILE A 108 -8.79 17.61 14.33
N GLY A 109 -9.30 16.72 15.19
CA GLY A 109 -10.22 15.66 14.78
C GLY A 109 -11.67 16.09 14.51
N SER A 110 -12.19 17.11 15.20
CA SER A 110 -13.58 17.54 15.02
C SER A 110 -13.94 18.21 13.67
N PRO A 111 -13.02 18.92 12.98
CA PRO A 111 -13.29 19.52 11.67
C PRO A 111 -12.86 18.70 10.43
N LEU A 112 -12.26 17.51 10.59
CA LEU A 112 -11.83 16.62 9.50
C LEU A 112 -12.87 15.53 9.21
#